data_AF-A0A834TWY0-F1
#
_entry.id   AF-A0A834TWY0-F1
#
_cell.length_a   1.000
_cell.length_b   1.000
_cell.length_c   1.000
_cell.angle_alpha   90.00
_cell.angle_beta   90.00
_cell.angle_gamma   90.00
#
_symmetry.space_group_name_H-M   'P 1'
#
loop_
_entity.id
_entity.type
_entity.pdbx_description
1 polymer ?
#
loop_
_entity_poly.entity_id
_entity_poly.type
_entity_poly.pdbx_seq_one_letter_code
_entity_poly.pdbx_strand_id
1 'polypeptide(L)'
;MKVYTMLKNFRHIKSAISEVGDDHLGLGVDGILMDLGMSSMQVDNPQRGFSVLSDGPLDMRMDPQASLRAEDILNSWPDAELGRILREYGEESNWRTLQNKIVKARLHGGLHSTSDLVDLIRHVTPPTKGARQGWIKTATRVFQGLRIAVNDELKTLEDSLNSCFECLAPGGRLAVISFHSLEDRIVKQTFLNIIEGKEDHIDKGEVESYHNDLRNMRSEAEEKETWIRHTIHGSNGTILTKRPVTPSGEEEKLNRRSRSAKLRVIQKL
;
A
#
# COMPACT_ATOMS: atom_id res chain seq x y z
N MET A 1 -11.84 -28.27 1.84
CA MET A 1 -11.36 -26.91 2.14
C MET A 1 -12.55 -26.09 2.61
N LYS A 2 -12.51 -25.55 3.83
CA LYS A 2 -13.52 -24.59 4.31
C LYS A 2 -13.05 -23.19 3.90
N VAL A 3 -13.97 -22.35 3.44
CA VAL A 3 -13.67 -20.96 3.05
C VAL A 3 -14.61 -20.05 3.81
N TYR A 4 -14.04 -19.07 4.50
CA TYR A 4 -14.77 -18.02 5.20
C TYR A 4 -14.55 -16.71 4.46
N THR A 5 -15.63 -15.95 4.24
CA THR A 5 -15.55 -14.62 3.62
C THR A 5 -16.14 -13.60 4.58
N MET A 6 -15.44 -12.47 4.74
CA MET A 6 -15.81 -11.44 5.70
C MET A 6 -15.68 -10.08 5.03
N LEU A 7 -16.73 -9.26 5.13
CA LEU A 7 -16.69 -7.88 4.67
C LEU A 7 -16.16 -6.99 5.79
N LYS A 8 -14.83 -6.88 5.88
CA LYS A 8 -14.13 -6.08 6.90
C LYS A 8 -12.90 -5.42 6.31
N ASN A 9 -12.53 -4.25 6.84
CA ASN A 9 -11.23 -3.67 6.56
C ASN A 9 -10.14 -4.54 7.23
N PHE A 10 -9.04 -4.79 6.52
CA PHE A 10 -7.97 -5.67 6.99
C PHE A 10 -7.26 -5.18 8.26
N ARG A 11 -7.46 -3.91 8.67
CA ARG A 11 -7.07 -3.42 10.02
C ARG A 11 -7.69 -4.22 11.15
N HIS A 12 -8.78 -4.93 10.89
CA HIS A 12 -9.47 -5.77 11.87
C HIS A 12 -9.11 -7.26 11.76
N ILE A 13 -7.95 -7.59 11.18
CA ILE A 13 -7.53 -8.99 10.94
C ILE A 13 -7.59 -9.87 12.20
N LYS A 14 -7.19 -9.35 13.37
CA LYS A 14 -7.27 -10.08 14.65
C LYS A 14 -8.70 -10.49 15.01
N SER A 15 -9.65 -9.56 14.87
CA SER A 15 -11.07 -9.84 15.10
C SER A 15 -11.61 -10.81 14.04
N ALA A 16 -11.24 -10.62 12.77
CA ALA A 16 -11.67 -11.50 11.68
C ALA A 16 -11.24 -12.96 11.93
N ILE A 17 -9.98 -13.18 12.33
CA ILE A 17 -9.48 -14.52 12.65
C ILE A 17 -10.19 -15.10 13.87
N SER A 18 -10.40 -14.30 14.92
CA SER A 18 -11.06 -14.76 16.16
C SER A 18 -12.51 -15.21 15.93
N GLU A 19 -13.23 -14.59 15.00
CA GLU A 19 -14.63 -14.91 14.68
C GLU A 19 -14.81 -16.22 13.91
N VAL A 20 -13.76 -16.76 13.28
CA VAL A 20 -13.83 -18.06 12.59
C VAL A 20 -14.00 -19.19 13.61
N GLY A 21 -13.50 -19.03 14.84
CA GLY A 21 -13.77 -19.95 15.95
C GLY A 21 -13.21 -21.37 15.75
N ASP A 22 -12.13 -21.51 14.98
CA ASP A 22 -11.50 -22.81 14.74
C ASP A 22 -10.38 -23.06 15.76
N ASP A 23 -10.47 -24.14 16.53
CA ASP A 23 -9.49 -24.50 17.58
C ASP A 23 -8.06 -24.64 17.02
N HIS A 24 -7.91 -24.90 15.72
CA HIS A 24 -6.62 -24.99 15.05
C HIS A 24 -5.90 -23.64 14.88
N LEU A 25 -6.58 -22.51 15.08
CA LEU A 25 -5.97 -21.17 15.03
C LEU A 25 -5.18 -20.81 16.29
N GLY A 26 -5.13 -21.69 17.30
CA GLY A 26 -4.45 -21.43 18.58
C GLY A 26 -2.95 -21.10 18.47
N LEU A 27 -2.30 -21.51 17.38
CA LEU A 27 -0.89 -21.18 17.09
C LEU A 27 -0.73 -19.98 16.15
N GLY A 28 -1.81 -19.49 15.52
CA GLY A 28 -1.78 -18.49 14.45
C GLY A 28 -2.07 -19.10 13.07
N VAL A 29 -1.97 -18.27 12.02
CA VAL A 29 -2.15 -18.69 10.62
C VAL A 29 -0.81 -18.95 9.93
N ASP A 30 -0.77 -19.92 9.02
CA ASP A 30 0.45 -20.27 8.28
C ASP A 30 0.87 -19.19 7.26
N GLY A 31 -0.10 -18.42 6.77
CA GLY A 31 0.16 -17.46 5.71
C GLY A 31 -0.87 -16.34 5.68
N ILE A 32 -0.38 -15.14 5.40
CA ILE A 32 -1.20 -13.96 5.09
C ILE A 32 -0.70 -13.37 3.78
N LEU A 33 -1.61 -13.14 2.85
CA LEU A 33 -1.35 -12.43 1.59
C LEU A 33 -2.13 -11.11 1.60
N MET A 34 -1.42 -10.01 1.36
CA MET A 34 -2.01 -8.69 1.14
C MET A 34 -1.72 -8.23 -0.29
N ASP A 35 -2.73 -8.19 -1.14
CA ASP A 35 -2.66 -7.59 -2.47
C ASP A 35 -3.27 -6.19 -2.41
N LEU A 36 -2.42 -5.16 -2.37
CA LEU A 36 -2.83 -3.79 -2.06
C LEU A 36 -3.41 -3.07 -3.29
N GLY A 37 -4.11 -1.95 -3.04
CA GLY A 37 -4.64 -1.10 -4.09
C GLY A 37 -6.10 -1.36 -4.41
N MET A 38 -6.46 -1.26 -5.69
CA MET A 38 -7.85 -1.22 -6.15
C MET A 38 -8.19 -2.45 -6.98
N SER A 39 -9.41 -2.97 -6.79
CA SER A 39 -9.98 -4.00 -7.65
C SER A 39 -10.36 -3.46 -9.03
N SER A 40 -10.39 -4.34 -10.03
CA SER A 40 -10.92 -4.02 -11.36
C SER A 40 -12.34 -3.46 -11.29
N MET A 41 -13.19 -4.00 -10.41
CA MET A 41 -14.57 -3.54 -10.23
C MET A 41 -14.67 -2.08 -9.78
N GLN A 42 -13.68 -1.57 -9.05
CA GLN A 42 -13.62 -0.17 -8.64
C GLN A 42 -13.14 0.74 -9.78
N VAL A 43 -12.15 0.30 -10.55
CA VAL A 43 -11.56 1.11 -11.63
C VAL A 43 -12.45 1.14 -12.88
N ASP A 44 -13.06 0.00 -13.22
CA ASP A 44 -13.81 -0.18 -14.46
C ASP A 44 -15.24 0.37 -14.37
N ASN A 45 -15.74 0.67 -13.16
CA ASN A 45 -17.02 1.35 -12.93
C ASN A 45 -16.79 2.87 -12.73
N PRO A 46 -17.13 3.73 -13.71
CA PRO A 46 -16.90 5.16 -13.60
C PRO A 46 -17.64 5.83 -12.44
N GLN A 47 -18.78 5.27 -12.00
CA GLN A 47 -19.54 5.78 -10.85
C GLN A 47 -18.79 5.70 -9.52
N ARG A 48 -17.67 4.97 -9.47
CA ARG A 48 -16.80 4.89 -8.29
C ARG A 48 -15.75 6.01 -8.24
N GLY A 49 -15.53 6.73 -9.33
CA GLY A 49 -14.64 7.91 -9.36
C GLY A 49 -13.14 7.61 -9.33
N PHE A 50 -12.71 6.35 -9.51
CA PHE A 50 -11.27 5.99 -9.49
C PHE A 50 -10.56 6.18 -10.83
N SER A 51 -11.30 6.24 -11.94
CA SER A 51 -10.72 6.32 -13.28
C SER A 51 -10.33 7.75 -13.65
N VAL A 52 -9.09 7.92 -14.12
CA VAL A 52 -8.61 9.17 -14.75
C VAL A 52 -9.18 9.36 -16.16
N LEU A 53 -9.61 8.27 -16.81
CA LEU A 53 -9.97 8.26 -18.23
C LEU A 53 -11.48 8.24 -18.46
N SER A 54 -12.26 7.86 -17.45
CA SER A 54 -13.71 7.72 -17.54
C SER A 54 -14.36 8.68 -16.55
N ASP A 55 -15.32 9.46 -17.03
CA ASP A 55 -16.01 10.46 -16.22
C ASP A 55 -16.92 9.82 -15.17
N GLY A 56 -17.00 10.45 -14.00
CA GLY A 56 -17.82 10.02 -12.88
C GLY A 56 -17.73 10.99 -11.70
N PRO A 57 -18.43 10.71 -10.60
CA PRO A 57 -18.38 11.56 -9.41
C PRO A 57 -17.00 11.51 -8.74
N LEU A 58 -16.63 12.57 -8.04
CA LEU A 58 -15.43 12.62 -7.19
C LEU A 58 -15.64 11.84 -5.88
N ASP A 59 -15.89 10.54 -5.99
CA ASP A 59 -16.16 9.65 -4.84
C ASP A 59 -14.85 9.08 -4.27
N MET A 60 -14.24 8.10 -4.95
CA MET A 60 -13.01 7.39 -4.55
C MET A 60 -13.07 6.61 -3.22
N ARG A 61 -14.24 6.46 -2.59
CA ARG A 61 -14.38 5.58 -1.41
C ARG A 61 -14.30 4.12 -1.83
N MET A 62 -13.45 3.35 -1.16
CA MET A 62 -13.37 1.90 -1.32
C MET A 62 -14.57 1.21 -0.67
N ASP A 63 -14.93 1.64 0.54
CA ASP A 63 -16.20 1.32 1.20
C ASP A 63 -17.26 2.38 0.86
N PRO A 64 -18.31 2.04 0.08
CA PRO A 64 -19.36 2.99 -0.29
C PRO A 64 -20.13 3.58 0.92
N GLN A 65 -20.06 2.94 2.09
CA GLN A 65 -20.69 3.41 3.33
C GLN A 65 -19.84 4.44 4.10
N ALA A 66 -18.56 4.61 3.74
CA ALA A 66 -17.71 5.64 4.35
C ALA A 66 -18.25 7.05 4.04
N SER A 67 -18.03 8.02 4.92
CA SER A 67 -18.63 9.36 4.77
C SER A 67 -17.84 10.30 3.86
N LEU A 68 -16.51 10.21 3.87
CA LEU A 68 -15.62 11.15 3.20
C LEU A 68 -15.46 10.82 1.71
N ARG A 69 -15.72 11.76 0.81
CA ARG A 69 -15.47 11.65 -0.64
C ARG A 69 -14.29 12.50 -1.06
N ALA A 70 -13.74 12.22 -2.24
CA ALA A 70 -12.70 13.08 -2.85
C ALA A 70 -13.22 14.51 -3.10
N GLU A 71 -14.50 14.66 -3.43
CA GLU A 71 -15.18 15.95 -3.57
C GLU A 71 -15.06 16.81 -2.29
N ASP A 72 -15.26 16.21 -1.12
CA ASP A 72 -15.19 16.92 0.17
C ASP A 72 -13.78 17.47 0.42
N ILE A 73 -12.76 16.67 0.09
CA ILE A 73 -11.35 17.09 0.20
C ILE A 73 -11.08 18.27 -0.75
N LEU A 74 -11.50 18.15 -2.00
CA LEU A 74 -11.22 19.15 -3.03
C LEU A 74 -11.94 20.47 -2.76
N ASN A 75 -13.19 20.43 -2.29
CA ASN A 75 -14.03 21.61 -2.15
C ASN A 75 -14.02 22.22 -0.74
N SER A 76 -13.79 21.44 0.31
CA SER A 76 -14.05 21.89 1.69
C SER A 76 -12.86 21.80 2.64
N TRP A 77 -11.84 20.98 2.37
CA TRP A 77 -10.69 20.87 3.27
C TRP A 77 -9.78 22.10 3.24
N PRO A 78 -9.08 22.42 4.34
CA PRO A 78 -8.11 23.51 4.38
C PRO A 78 -7.09 23.39 3.26
N ASP A 79 -6.73 24.52 2.66
CA ASP A 79 -5.79 24.56 1.54
C ASP A 79 -4.49 23.84 1.88
N ALA A 80 -3.97 24.05 3.09
CA ALA A 80 -2.74 23.42 3.57
C ALA A 80 -2.82 21.88 3.55
N GLU A 81 -3.96 21.30 3.95
CA GLU A 81 -4.17 19.85 3.93
C GLU A 81 -4.31 19.32 2.51
N LEU A 82 -5.01 20.03 1.61
CA LEU A 82 -5.03 19.69 0.20
C LEU A 82 -3.61 19.69 -0.39
N GLY A 83 -2.82 20.72 -0.09
CA GLY A 83 -1.42 20.81 -0.51
C GLY A 83 -0.57 19.65 0.03
N ARG A 84 -0.78 19.26 1.30
CA ARG A 84 -0.14 18.11 1.92
C ARG A 84 -0.45 16.82 1.18
N ILE A 85 -1.73 16.54 0.89
CA ILE A 85 -2.18 15.36 0.16
C ILE A 85 -1.51 15.27 -1.22
N LEU A 86 -1.54 16.36 -1.99
CA LEU A 86 -0.95 16.41 -3.32
C LEU A 86 0.57 16.18 -3.29
N ARG A 87 1.25 16.74 -2.29
CA ARG A 87 2.71 16.63 -2.12
C ARG A 87 3.13 15.26 -1.61
N GLU A 88 2.51 14.78 -0.55
CA GLU A 88 2.97 13.62 0.22
C GLU A 88 2.37 12.32 -0.28
N TYR A 89 1.06 12.29 -0.55
CA TYR A 89 0.37 11.09 -1.01
C TYR A 89 0.40 10.98 -2.54
N GLY A 90 0.33 12.12 -3.24
CA GLY A 90 0.48 12.16 -4.68
C GLY A 90 1.93 12.16 -5.17
N GLU A 91 2.91 12.50 -4.32
CA GLU A 91 4.31 12.73 -4.73
C GLU A 91 4.40 13.72 -5.93
N GLU A 92 3.49 14.71 -5.99
CA GLU A 92 3.41 15.64 -7.12
C GLU A 92 4.29 16.86 -6.91
N SER A 93 5.30 17.03 -7.76
CA SER A 93 6.22 18.17 -7.78
C SER A 93 5.53 19.53 -7.90
N ASN A 94 4.50 19.65 -8.75
CA ASN A 94 3.77 20.88 -9.02
C ASN A 94 2.56 21.08 -8.08
N TRP A 95 2.59 20.45 -6.89
CA TRP A 95 1.48 20.46 -5.93
C TRP A 95 1.01 21.87 -5.57
N ARG A 96 1.92 22.85 -5.42
CA ARG A 96 1.57 24.24 -5.08
C ARG A 96 0.67 24.88 -6.13
N THR A 97 1.01 24.71 -7.41
CA THR A 97 0.22 25.28 -8.51
C THR A 97 -1.14 24.60 -8.60
N LEU A 98 -1.18 23.28 -8.46
CA LEU A 98 -2.42 22.50 -8.46
C LEU A 98 -3.33 22.89 -7.31
N GLN A 99 -2.79 22.93 -6.08
CA GLN A 99 -3.48 23.40 -4.89
C GLN A 99 -4.11 24.78 -5.12
N ASN A 100 -3.32 25.77 -5.56
CA ASN A 100 -3.82 27.12 -5.84
C ASN A 100 -4.95 27.14 -6.88
N LYS A 101 -4.86 26.29 -7.90
CA LYS A 101 -5.87 26.19 -8.96
C LYS A 101 -7.16 25.53 -8.47
N ILE A 102 -7.05 24.46 -7.69
CA ILE A 102 -8.20 23.79 -7.07
C ILE A 102 -8.90 24.74 -6.10
N VAL A 103 -8.14 25.42 -5.22
CA VAL A 103 -8.69 26.42 -4.29
C VAL A 103 -9.38 27.55 -5.04
N LYS A 104 -8.81 28.03 -6.15
CA LYS A 104 -9.45 29.05 -6.99
C LYS A 104 -10.73 28.54 -7.66
N ALA A 105 -10.82 27.25 -7.99
CA ALA A 105 -12.03 26.65 -8.56
C ALA A 105 -13.20 26.67 -7.57
N ARG A 106 -12.94 26.60 -6.24
CA ARG A 106 -13.97 26.73 -5.18
C ARG A 106 -14.77 28.02 -5.29
N LEU A 107 -14.13 29.13 -5.71
CA LEU A 107 -14.79 30.43 -5.91
C LEU A 107 -15.81 30.43 -7.05
N HIS A 108 -15.80 29.40 -7.91
CA HIS A 108 -16.64 29.28 -9.09
C HIS A 108 -17.55 28.04 -9.02
N GLY A 109 -17.82 27.53 -7.81
CA GLY A 109 -18.68 26.37 -7.57
C GLY A 109 -17.94 25.11 -7.12
N GLY A 110 -16.63 25.01 -7.35
CA GLY A 110 -15.84 23.83 -6.99
C GLY A 110 -15.69 22.83 -8.14
N LEU A 111 -15.27 21.61 -7.80
CA LEU A 111 -15.12 20.48 -8.72
C LEU A 111 -16.13 19.40 -8.34
N HIS A 112 -16.88 18.85 -9.32
CA HIS A 112 -17.97 17.90 -9.04
C HIS A 112 -17.82 16.56 -9.76
N SER A 113 -16.97 16.51 -10.78
CA SER A 113 -16.67 15.30 -11.55
C SER A 113 -15.17 15.03 -11.68
N THR A 114 -14.82 13.78 -11.98
CA THR A 114 -13.45 13.41 -12.31
C THR A 114 -12.97 14.15 -13.56
N SER A 115 -13.85 14.46 -14.51
CA SER A 115 -13.50 15.29 -15.67
C SER A 115 -13.16 16.72 -15.30
N ASP A 116 -13.89 17.36 -14.37
CA ASP A 116 -13.55 18.72 -13.90
C ASP A 116 -12.12 18.78 -13.37
N LEU A 117 -11.77 17.79 -12.55
CA LEU A 117 -10.43 17.66 -11.98
C LEU A 117 -9.38 17.39 -13.07
N VAL A 118 -9.67 16.49 -14.00
CA VAL A 118 -8.76 16.17 -15.12
C VAL A 118 -8.54 17.38 -16.01
N ASP A 119 -9.59 18.14 -16.32
CA ASP A 119 -9.49 19.34 -17.15
C ASP A 119 -8.72 20.43 -16.43
N LEU A 120 -8.92 20.63 -15.13
CA LEU A 120 -8.07 21.53 -14.33
C LEU A 120 -6.60 21.11 -14.41
N ILE A 121 -6.28 19.82 -14.25
CA ILE A 121 -4.91 19.31 -14.32
C ILE A 121 -4.29 19.53 -15.71
N ARG A 122 -5.06 19.32 -16.79
CA ARG A 122 -4.62 19.58 -18.16
C ARG A 122 -4.24 21.04 -18.39
N HIS A 123 -5.01 21.98 -17.86
CA HIS A 123 -4.70 23.41 -17.97
C HIS A 123 -3.45 23.83 -17.19
N VAL A 124 -3.09 23.08 -16.14
CA VAL A 124 -1.92 23.36 -15.29
C VAL A 124 -0.65 22.68 -15.80
N THR A 125 -0.78 21.63 -16.60
CA THR A 125 0.36 20.86 -17.11
C THR A 125 0.75 21.34 -18.51
N PRO A 126 1.92 21.98 -18.71
CA PRO A 126 2.30 22.50 -20.01
C PRO A 126 2.47 21.38 -21.06
N PRO A 127 2.13 21.62 -22.34
CA PRO A 127 2.37 20.69 -23.42
C PRO A 127 3.88 20.58 -23.68
N THR A 128 4.55 19.65 -23.01
CA THR A 128 5.93 19.27 -23.34
C THR A 128 5.95 18.28 -24.51
N LYS A 129 7.06 18.22 -25.27
CA LYS A 129 7.26 17.26 -26.37
C LYS A 129 7.00 15.82 -25.84
N GLY A 130 5.97 15.15 -26.36
CA GLY A 130 5.40 13.91 -25.77
C GLY A 130 4.01 14.07 -25.13
N ALA A 131 3.37 15.21 -25.38
CA ALA A 131 2.15 15.84 -24.83
C ALA A 131 0.99 14.98 -24.26
N ARG A 132 0.83 13.69 -24.61
CA ARG A 132 -0.20 12.84 -23.99
C ARG A 132 0.21 12.32 -22.61
N GLN A 133 1.50 12.19 -22.32
CA GLN A 133 1.97 11.45 -21.14
C GLN A 133 2.18 12.31 -19.90
N GLY A 134 2.32 13.63 -20.04
CA GLY A 134 2.59 14.54 -18.91
C GLY A 134 1.39 14.67 -17.98
N TRP A 135 0.26 15.17 -18.49
CA TRP A 135 -0.94 15.38 -17.67
C TRP A 135 -1.51 14.07 -17.12
N ILE A 136 -1.38 12.94 -17.84
CA ILE A 136 -1.82 11.62 -17.34
C ILE A 136 -1.03 11.24 -16.09
N LYS A 137 0.29 11.46 -16.08
CA LYS A 137 1.13 11.18 -14.91
C LYS A 137 0.73 12.04 -13.72
N THR A 138 0.51 13.34 -13.94
CA THR A 138 0.03 14.26 -12.91
C THR A 138 -1.36 13.86 -12.41
N ALA A 139 -2.30 13.54 -13.29
CA ALA A 139 -3.63 13.07 -12.91
C ALA A 139 -3.58 11.76 -12.11
N THR A 140 -2.74 10.81 -12.52
CA THR A 140 -2.53 9.54 -11.79
C THR A 140 -2.06 9.81 -10.36
N ARG A 141 -1.11 10.74 -10.18
CA ARG A 141 -0.60 11.14 -8.86
C ARG A 141 -1.64 11.87 -8.01
N VAL A 142 -2.39 12.80 -8.60
CA VAL A 142 -3.46 13.52 -7.89
C VAL A 142 -4.55 12.54 -7.44
N PHE A 143 -5.00 11.65 -8.33
CA PHE A 143 -6.01 10.63 -8.01
C PHE A 143 -5.48 9.67 -6.95
N GLN A 144 -4.22 9.22 -7.05
CA GLN A 144 -3.59 8.41 -6.01
C GLN A 144 -3.61 9.14 -4.65
N GLY A 145 -3.21 10.41 -4.62
CA GLY A 145 -3.18 11.19 -3.38
C GLY A 145 -4.55 11.33 -2.72
N LEU A 146 -5.57 11.65 -3.52
CA LEU A 146 -6.95 11.74 -3.06
C LEU A 146 -7.46 10.38 -2.57
N ARG A 147 -7.22 9.31 -3.33
CA ARG A 147 -7.61 7.94 -2.98
C ARG A 147 -7.04 7.52 -1.62
N ILE A 148 -5.74 7.74 -1.44
CA ILE A 148 -5.03 7.48 -0.19
C ILE A 148 -5.66 8.25 0.97
N ALA A 149 -5.97 9.54 0.77
CA ALA A 149 -6.56 10.37 1.81
C ALA A 149 -7.99 9.96 2.16
N VAL A 150 -8.82 9.66 1.16
CA VAL A 150 -10.23 9.24 1.33
C VAL A 150 -10.30 7.94 2.14
N ASN A 151 -9.40 7.00 1.89
CA ASN A 151 -9.46 5.65 2.44
C ASN A 151 -8.47 5.40 3.59
N ASP A 152 -7.73 6.44 4.01
CA ASP A 152 -6.70 6.35 5.05
C ASP A 152 -5.71 5.18 4.82
N GLU A 153 -5.35 4.95 3.54
CA GLU A 153 -4.73 3.68 3.09
C GLU A 153 -3.39 3.42 3.77
N LEU A 154 -2.54 4.44 3.85
CA LEU A 154 -1.18 4.29 4.37
C LEU A 154 -1.17 4.00 5.88
N LYS A 155 -2.03 4.70 6.64
CA LYS A 155 -2.13 4.49 8.08
C LYS A 155 -2.71 3.11 8.38
N THR A 156 -3.77 2.75 7.64
CA THR A 156 -4.37 1.41 7.68
C THR A 156 -3.33 0.33 7.42
N LEU A 157 -2.50 0.49 6.38
CA LEU A 157 -1.46 -0.46 6.04
C LEU A 157 -0.45 -0.62 7.18
N GLU A 158 0.10 0.49 7.69
CA GLU A 158 1.09 0.48 8.78
C GLU A 158 0.58 -0.26 10.03
N ASP A 159 -0.64 0.06 10.47
CA ASP A 159 -1.25 -0.55 11.66
C ASP A 159 -1.56 -2.04 11.45
N SER A 160 -1.93 -2.40 10.22
CA SER A 160 -2.31 -3.77 9.89
C SER A 160 -1.13 -4.69 9.71
N LEU A 161 0.01 -4.23 9.20
CA LEU A 161 1.18 -5.09 8.96
C LEU A 161 1.69 -5.75 10.26
N ASN A 162 1.75 -4.98 11.35
CA ASN A 162 2.10 -5.51 12.67
C ASN A 162 1.07 -6.52 13.16
N SER A 163 -0.22 -6.18 13.03
CA SER A 163 -1.32 -7.07 13.43
C SER A 163 -1.32 -8.37 12.64
N CYS A 164 -1.06 -8.33 11.33
CA CYS A 164 -0.90 -9.50 10.47
C CYS A 164 0.27 -10.37 10.94
N PHE A 165 1.44 -9.76 11.17
CA PHE A 165 2.62 -10.50 11.62
C PHE A 165 2.39 -11.21 12.96
N GLU A 166 1.74 -10.53 13.91
CA GLU A 166 1.39 -11.12 15.20
C GLU A 166 0.45 -12.33 15.06
N CYS A 167 -0.46 -12.31 14.09
CA CYS A 167 -1.39 -13.42 13.82
C CYS A 167 -0.74 -14.65 13.18
N LEU A 168 0.50 -14.56 12.68
CA LEU A 168 1.17 -15.71 12.08
C LEU A 168 1.58 -16.75 13.12
N ALA A 169 1.53 -18.02 12.74
CA ALA A 169 2.20 -19.09 13.47
C ALA A 169 3.73 -19.00 13.32
N PRO A 170 4.54 -19.60 14.22
CA PRO A 170 5.97 -19.79 14.00
C PRO A 170 6.22 -20.48 12.65
N GLY A 171 7.13 -19.94 11.84
CA GLY A 171 7.35 -20.37 10.45
C GLY A 171 6.35 -19.84 9.43
N GLY A 172 5.24 -19.21 9.86
CA GLY A 172 4.25 -18.60 8.99
C GLY A 172 4.78 -17.38 8.23
N ARG A 173 4.18 -17.08 7.07
CA ARG A 173 4.69 -16.04 6.15
C ARG A 173 3.66 -14.94 5.88
N LEU A 174 4.11 -13.68 5.94
CA LEU A 174 3.36 -12.53 5.45
C LEU A 174 3.94 -12.07 4.10
N ALA A 175 3.13 -12.17 3.06
CA ALA A 175 3.43 -11.72 1.71
C ALA A 175 2.60 -10.46 1.39
N VAL A 176 3.24 -9.40 0.91
CA VAL A 176 2.59 -8.13 0.58
C VAL A 176 2.98 -7.69 -0.82
N ILE A 177 1.99 -7.46 -1.66
CA ILE A 177 2.11 -6.91 -3.01
C ILE A 177 1.67 -5.45 -2.95
N SER A 178 2.60 -4.53 -3.24
CA SER A 178 2.36 -3.08 -3.27
C SER A 178 2.46 -2.55 -4.69
N PHE A 179 1.72 -1.48 -5.01
CA PHE A 179 1.68 -0.92 -6.38
C PHE A 179 2.26 0.48 -6.49
N HIS A 180 2.55 1.14 -5.37
CA HIS A 180 3.25 2.41 -5.37
C HIS A 180 4.36 2.49 -4.31
N SER A 181 5.22 3.49 -4.50
CA SER A 181 6.39 3.81 -3.66
C SER A 181 6.06 3.94 -2.19
N LEU A 182 4.96 4.63 -1.84
CA LEU A 182 4.57 4.88 -0.46
C LEU A 182 4.22 3.59 0.29
N GLU A 183 3.43 2.70 -0.31
CA GLU A 183 3.13 1.37 0.26
C GLU A 183 4.40 0.54 0.43
N ASP A 184 5.19 0.38 -0.64
CA ASP A 184 6.43 -0.42 -0.63
C ASP A 184 7.40 0.05 0.45
N ARG A 185 7.49 1.38 0.65
CA ARG A 185 8.31 1.98 1.70
C ARG A 185 7.81 1.64 3.10
N ILE A 186 6.50 1.70 3.33
CA ILE A 186 5.89 1.31 4.61
C ILE A 186 6.15 -0.17 4.88
N VAL A 187 5.85 -1.05 3.93
CA VAL A 187 6.07 -2.51 4.07
C VAL A 187 7.54 -2.80 4.39
N LYS A 188 8.47 -2.20 3.64
CA LYS A 188 9.91 -2.36 3.89
C LYS A 188 10.29 -1.92 5.29
N GLN A 189 9.85 -0.73 5.72
CA GLN A 189 10.24 -0.18 7.01
C GLN A 189 9.63 -0.99 8.17
N THR A 190 8.36 -1.37 8.07
CA THR A 190 7.71 -2.19 9.08
C THR A 190 8.39 -3.55 9.20
N PHE A 191 8.76 -4.19 8.09
CA PHE A 191 9.48 -5.46 8.14
C PHE A 191 10.86 -5.33 8.81
N LEU A 192 11.59 -4.25 8.54
CA LEU A 192 12.86 -3.98 9.22
C LEU A 192 12.67 -3.78 10.73
N ASN A 193 11.70 -2.97 11.12
CA ASN A 193 11.37 -2.73 12.53
C ASN A 193 10.96 -4.03 13.25
N ILE A 194 10.21 -4.91 12.59
CA ILE A 194 9.80 -6.21 13.16
C ILE A 194 11.03 -7.07 13.49
N ILE A 195 11.99 -7.18 12.57
CA ILE A 195 13.15 -8.05 12.76
C ILE A 195 14.21 -7.45 13.70
N GLU A 196 14.29 -6.11 13.81
CA GLU A 196 15.18 -5.43 14.76
C GLU A 196 14.68 -5.60 16.21
N GLY A 197 13.38 -5.84 16.41
CA GLY A 197 12.75 -5.91 17.72
C GLY A 197 12.47 -4.52 18.29
N LYS A 198 11.55 -4.42 19.26
CA LYS A 198 11.46 -3.19 20.06
C LYS A 198 12.69 -3.17 20.97
N GLU A 199 13.56 -2.17 20.82
CA GLU A 199 14.65 -1.93 21.77
C GLU A 199 14.06 -1.66 23.17
N ASP A 200 13.88 -2.69 23.98
CA ASP A 200 14.08 -2.52 25.42
C ASP A 200 15.60 -2.49 25.63
N HIS A 201 16.09 -1.42 26.26
CA HIS A 201 17.51 -1.11 26.45
C HIS A 201 18.37 -2.35 26.76
N ILE A 202 19.20 -2.77 25.80
CA ILE A 202 20.29 -3.73 26.05
C ILE A 202 21.60 -3.14 25.51
N ASP A 203 22.60 -3.19 26.38
CA ASP A 203 23.93 -2.63 26.25
C ASP A 203 24.69 -3.18 25.03
N LYS A 204 25.42 -2.32 24.32
CA LYS A 204 26.04 -2.59 22.99
C LYS A 204 27.29 -3.48 23.06
N GLY A 205 27.41 -4.33 24.08
CA GLY A 205 28.60 -5.14 24.35
C GLY A 205 28.53 -6.61 23.92
N GLU A 206 27.35 -7.18 23.69
CA GLU A 206 27.20 -8.66 23.56
C GLU A 206 26.78 -9.17 22.17
N VAL A 207 26.59 -8.27 21.19
CA VAL A 207 26.04 -8.65 19.87
C VAL A 207 27.03 -9.47 19.02
N GLU A 208 28.34 -9.35 19.27
CA GLU A 208 29.36 -10.05 18.47
C GLU A 208 29.55 -11.53 18.83
N SER A 209 29.10 -11.98 20.00
CA SER A 209 29.25 -13.39 20.43
C SER A 209 28.15 -14.31 19.89
N TYR A 210 26.92 -13.79 19.72
CA TYR A 210 25.77 -14.62 19.30
C TYR A 210 25.75 -14.95 17.80
N HIS A 211 26.47 -14.20 16.96
CA HIS A 211 26.49 -14.40 15.51
C HIS A 211 27.26 -15.65 15.05
N ASN A 212 28.13 -16.22 15.89
CA ASN A 212 28.91 -17.41 15.52
C ASN A 212 28.19 -18.74 15.84
N ASP A 213 27.34 -18.79 16.86
CA ASP A 213 26.73 -20.04 17.31
C ASP A 213 25.51 -20.47 16.47
N LEU A 214 24.77 -19.53 15.87
CA LEU A 214 23.62 -19.84 15.01
C LEU A 214 24.00 -20.36 13.61
N ARG A 215 25.26 -20.23 13.19
CA ARG A 215 25.73 -20.77 11.90
C ARG A 215 25.90 -22.29 11.90
N ASN A 216 25.97 -22.93 13.07
CA ASN A 216 26.30 -24.36 13.20
C ASN A 216 25.10 -25.28 13.51
N MET A 217 23.86 -24.78 13.56
CA MET A 217 22.66 -25.63 13.68
C MET A 217 21.64 -25.28 12.60
N ARG A 218 21.77 -25.93 11.45
CA ARG A 218 20.69 -26.47 10.59
C ARG A 218 21.25 -26.74 9.20
N SER A 219 21.91 -27.89 9.07
CA SER A 219 21.89 -28.64 7.81
C SER A 219 20.65 -29.54 7.81
N GLU A 220 20.09 -29.71 6.62
CA GLU A 220 19.07 -30.70 6.22
C GLU A 220 17.64 -30.13 6.07
N ALA A 221 17.18 -30.19 4.80
CA ALA A 221 15.86 -29.82 4.26
C ALA A 221 15.61 -28.35 3.88
N GLU A 222 16.42 -27.78 2.97
CA GLU A 222 15.94 -26.68 2.12
C GLU A 222 16.24 -27.00 0.66
N GLU A 223 15.25 -27.55 -0.05
CA GLU A 223 15.11 -27.23 -1.47
C GLU A 223 15.02 -25.71 -1.56
N LYS A 224 16.14 -25.05 -1.87
CA LYS A 224 16.23 -23.58 -1.90
C LYS A 224 15.19 -23.04 -2.87
N GLU A 225 14.08 -22.53 -2.32
CA GLU A 225 13.07 -21.83 -3.07
C GLU A 225 13.76 -20.70 -3.87
N THR A 226 13.80 -20.83 -5.19
CA THR A 226 14.67 -20.04 -6.08
C THR A 226 14.35 -18.54 -6.12
N TRP A 227 13.17 -18.16 -5.61
CA TRP A 227 12.71 -16.78 -5.50
C TRP A 227 13.22 -16.08 -4.24
N ILE A 228 13.69 -16.82 -3.21
CA ILE A 228 14.29 -16.25 -2.01
C ILE A 228 15.64 -15.64 -2.40
N ARG A 229 15.76 -14.32 -2.26
CA ARG A 229 16.95 -13.57 -2.68
C ARG A 229 17.42 -12.66 -1.57
N HIS A 230 18.60 -13.01 -1.01
CA HIS A 230 19.27 -12.30 0.07
C HIS A 230 18.34 -12.08 1.27
N THR A 231 18.36 -13.01 2.22
CA THR A 231 17.58 -12.90 3.45
C THR A 231 18.18 -11.86 4.41
N ILE A 232 17.34 -11.31 5.29
CA ILE A 232 17.78 -10.53 6.46
C ILE A 232 17.15 -11.19 7.68
N HIS A 233 17.99 -11.70 8.57
CA HIS A 233 17.56 -12.33 9.81
C HIS A 233 17.50 -11.30 10.94
N GLY A 234 16.55 -11.46 11.85
CA GLY A 234 16.53 -10.74 13.12
C GLY A 234 15.81 -11.54 14.19
N SER A 235 15.51 -10.90 15.32
CA SER A 235 15.07 -11.57 16.54
C SER A 235 13.68 -12.19 16.42
N ASN A 236 12.74 -11.50 15.76
CA ASN A 236 11.34 -11.96 15.65
C ASN A 236 11.02 -12.65 14.33
N GLY A 237 11.87 -12.52 13.30
CA GLY A 237 11.53 -12.90 11.94
C GLY A 237 12.70 -12.88 10.97
N THR A 238 12.46 -13.42 9.77
CA THR A 238 13.39 -13.36 8.64
C THR A 238 12.71 -12.72 7.43
N ILE A 239 13.26 -11.62 6.92
CA ILE A 239 12.85 -11.04 5.64
C ILE A 239 13.41 -11.92 4.51
N LEU A 240 12.53 -12.50 3.70
CA LEU A 240 12.90 -13.41 2.61
C LEU A 240 13.25 -12.67 1.31
N THR A 241 12.83 -11.41 1.19
CA THR A 241 13.01 -10.56 0.00
C THR A 241 13.68 -9.22 0.37
N LYS A 242 15.01 -9.18 0.53
CA LYS A 242 15.73 -7.90 0.77
C LYS A 242 15.45 -6.86 -0.31
N ARG A 243 15.38 -7.32 -1.56
CA ARG A 243 14.84 -6.55 -2.70
C ARG A 243 13.46 -7.11 -3.04
N PRO A 244 12.49 -6.25 -3.39
CA PRO A 244 11.17 -6.73 -3.76
C PRO A 244 11.27 -7.60 -5.02
N VAL A 245 10.43 -8.63 -5.09
CA VAL A 245 10.22 -9.38 -6.34
C VAL A 245 9.30 -8.54 -7.22
N THR A 246 9.66 -8.38 -8.49
CA THR A 246 8.92 -7.58 -9.48
C THR A 246 8.44 -8.48 -10.61
N PRO A 247 7.35 -8.08 -11.31
CA PRO A 247 6.87 -8.80 -12.49
C PRO A 247 7.96 -9.03 -13.53
N SER A 248 7.79 -10.09 -14.32
CA SER A 248 8.59 -10.29 -15.53
C SER A 248 8.09 -9.39 -16.67
N GLY A 249 8.93 -9.13 -17.68
CA GLY A 249 8.51 -8.40 -18.86
C GLY A 249 7.41 -9.10 -19.68
N GLU A 250 7.23 -10.41 -19.52
CA GLU A 250 6.11 -11.16 -20.11
C GLU A 250 4.82 -10.91 -19.33
N GLU A 251 4.89 -10.92 -18.00
CA GLU A 251 3.76 -10.61 -17.14
C GLU A 251 3.23 -9.20 -17.38
N GLU A 252 4.12 -8.19 -17.50
CA GLU A 252 3.69 -6.81 -17.77
C GLU A 252 2.99 -6.63 -19.12
N LYS A 253 3.32 -7.47 -20.12
CA LYS A 253 2.65 -7.47 -21.43
C LYS A 253 1.25 -8.05 -21.33
N LEU A 254 1.08 -9.13 -20.55
CA LEU A 254 -0.21 -9.80 -20.33
C LEU A 254 -1.12 -9.01 -19.39
N ASN A 255 -0.53 -8.42 -18.35
CA ASN A 255 -1.21 -7.66 -17.31
C ASN A 255 -0.50 -6.33 -17.07
N ARG A 256 -0.93 -5.28 -17.79
CA ARG A 256 -0.37 -3.94 -17.60
C ARG A 256 -0.50 -3.37 -16.19
N ARG A 257 -1.44 -3.88 -15.37
CA ARG A 257 -1.64 -3.42 -13.99
C ARG A 257 -0.54 -3.96 -13.06
N SER A 258 0.14 -5.06 -13.41
CA SER A 258 1.23 -5.59 -12.60
C SER A 258 2.52 -4.78 -12.69
N ARG A 259 2.71 -3.94 -13.72
CA ARG A 259 3.97 -3.18 -13.99
C ARG A 259 4.59 -2.47 -12.78
N SER A 260 3.78 -2.05 -11.80
CA SER A 260 4.27 -1.35 -10.60
C SER A 260 4.24 -2.21 -9.33
N ALA A 261 3.85 -3.48 -9.45
CA ALA A 261 3.79 -4.44 -8.37
C ALA A 261 5.17 -4.75 -7.80
N LYS A 262 5.22 -4.82 -6.47
CA LYS A 262 6.40 -5.19 -5.70
C LYS A 262 5.98 -6.11 -4.58
N LEU A 263 6.44 -7.36 -4.66
CA LEU A 263 6.21 -8.37 -3.63
C LEU A 263 7.33 -8.33 -2.59
N ARG A 264 6.94 -8.27 -1.32
CA ARG A 264 7.82 -8.48 -0.16
C ARG A 264 7.30 -9.59 0.73
N VAL A 265 8.19 -10.39 1.29
CA VAL A 265 7.84 -11.50 2.18
C VAL A 265 8.71 -11.48 3.44
N ILE A 266 8.06 -11.66 4.59
CA ILE A 266 8.68 -11.90 5.89
C ILE A 266 8.13 -13.22 6.48
N GLN A 267 9.00 -13.99 7.12
CA GLN A 267 8.65 -15.21 7.85
C GLN A 267 8.81 -14.97 9.35
N LYS A 268 7.82 -15.40 10.14
CA LYS A 268 7.89 -15.36 11.60
C LYS A 268 8.79 -16.50 12.11
N LEU A 269 9.61 -16.22 13.12
CA LEU A 269 10.40 -17.24 13.82
C LEU A 269 9.55 -17.99 14.86
#